data_AF-A0A932EQ06-F1
#
_entry.id   AF-A0A932EQ06-F1
#
_cell.length_a   1.000
_cell.length_b   1.000
_cell.length_c   1.000
_cell.angle_alpha   90.00
_cell.angle_beta   90.00
_cell.angle_gamma   90.00
#
_symmetry.space_group_name_H-M   'P 1'
#
loop_
_entity.id
_entity.type
_entity.pdbx_description
1 polymer ?
#
loop_
_entity_poly.entity_id
_entity_poly.type
_entity_poly.pdbx_seq_one_letter_code
_entity_poly.pdbx_strand_id
1 'polypeptide(L)'
;MVLVAQPFAQQKPTVVDLTHTLGPKSPDWEGTEKRPFDARDLATFDKNGYFTRYISMQEHFSTHIDAPAHFSKNGWTVDQIPADHLVAPLVVIDIAKQSAANADYALTVADITAWEKKHGNIPRGAVVEVHTGWAAKWDSMQDYRNADAKGTMHFPGYSLAAAQFLVEKRGVFGLGVDTLSVDVGMSADYPVHAYTAKHNVYHLENSTNLDRVPATGATVVVGAAKLEGGSGGSVRILALVPPFDPTAACDKIKVIEVAANNFSVAAPDMSHAACIKEDREDGGTDLYLATRGKLKRLRRYSDIGPSGDLQWSPDSTYFAYNLTGGGAAGQWSIDVYDAQKGVFYDVTISAEKDYLKPFRCKFKLGDSNLMLLGWSSTHTIVLSAELHPLSTFCEPNRADERFYEVAVPSGRVLKEYRGAELEALKKEFAGR
;
A
#
# COMPACT_ATOMS: atom_id res chain seq x y z
N MET A 1 -31.61 10.92 9.91
CA MET A 1 -30.37 10.24 9.45
C MET A 1 -29.93 10.92 8.16
N VAL A 2 -29.19 12.02 8.26
CA VAL A 2 -28.62 12.69 7.10
C VAL A 2 -27.34 11.94 6.79
N LEU A 3 -27.38 11.02 5.81
CA LEU A 3 -26.15 10.54 5.19
C LEU A 3 -25.53 11.76 4.50
N VAL A 4 -24.52 12.35 5.15
CA VAL A 4 -23.56 13.19 4.43
C VAL A 4 -22.77 12.22 3.56
N ALA A 5 -23.30 11.94 2.37
CA ALA A 5 -22.53 11.31 1.32
C ALA A 5 -21.39 12.28 1.00
N GLN A 6 -20.21 12.02 1.57
CA GLN A 6 -19.00 12.63 1.04
C GLN A 6 -18.94 12.23 -0.43
N PRO A 7 -18.73 13.17 -1.36
CA PRO A 7 -18.56 12.84 -2.75
C PRO A 7 -17.33 11.94 -2.84
N PHE A 8 -17.53 10.65 -3.12
CA PHE A 8 -16.46 9.78 -3.61
C PHE A 8 -16.01 10.39 -4.94
N ALA A 9 -15.08 11.35 -4.88
CA ALA A 9 -14.32 11.75 -6.03
C ALA A 9 -13.72 10.47 -6.60
N GLN A 10 -14.06 10.12 -7.85
CA GLN A 10 -13.47 8.97 -8.53
C GLN A 10 -11.96 9.11 -8.43
N GLN A 11 -11.35 8.36 -7.52
CA GLN A 11 -9.92 8.50 -7.26
C GLN A 11 -9.19 8.04 -8.50
N LYS A 12 -8.31 8.90 -9.02
CA LYS A 12 -7.44 8.53 -10.12
C LYS A 12 -6.55 7.36 -9.65
N PRO A 13 -6.29 6.36 -10.51
CA PRO A 13 -5.34 5.31 -10.18
C PRO A 13 -3.98 5.93 -9.84
N THR A 14 -3.28 5.35 -8.87
CA THR A 14 -1.88 5.69 -8.61
C THR A 14 -1.04 5.20 -9.79
N VAL A 15 -0.20 6.06 -10.34
CA VAL A 15 0.74 5.66 -11.41
C VAL A 15 2.12 5.54 -10.78
N VAL A 16 2.70 4.34 -10.85
CA VAL A 16 4.09 4.08 -10.43
C VAL A 16 4.95 4.01 -11.68
N ASP A 17 6.01 4.80 -11.72
CA ASP A 17 6.99 4.77 -12.79
C ASP A 17 8.05 3.71 -12.49
N LEU A 18 8.15 2.71 -13.36
CA LEU A 18 9.06 1.57 -13.22
C LEU A 18 10.33 1.74 -14.07
N THR A 19 10.65 2.97 -14.45
CA THR A 19 11.74 3.29 -15.38
C THR A 19 12.85 4.07 -14.69
N HIS A 20 14.10 3.63 -14.87
CA HIS A 20 15.25 4.42 -14.45
C HIS A 20 15.45 5.64 -15.37
N THR A 21 16.02 6.72 -14.82
CA THR A 21 16.41 7.88 -15.65
C THR A 21 17.50 7.46 -16.63
N LEU A 22 17.25 7.66 -17.92
CA LEU A 22 18.21 7.41 -18.98
C LEU A 22 19.32 8.48 -18.98
N GLY A 23 20.57 8.05 -18.94
CA GLY A 23 21.71 8.97 -19.03
C GLY A 23 23.05 8.26 -19.24
N PRO A 24 24.15 9.03 -19.34
CA PRO A 24 25.49 8.50 -19.63
C PRO A 24 26.08 7.66 -18.50
N LYS A 25 25.41 7.60 -17.34
CA LYS A 25 25.81 6.80 -16.17
C LYS A 25 24.94 5.57 -15.97
N SER A 26 23.90 5.37 -16.79
CA SER A 26 23.07 4.16 -16.69
C SER A 26 23.97 2.94 -16.92
N PRO A 27 23.86 1.90 -16.07
CA PRO A 27 24.55 0.63 -16.29
C PRO A 27 24.26 0.06 -17.68
N ASP A 28 25.24 -0.61 -18.26
CA ASP A 28 25.17 -1.24 -19.57
C ASP A 28 25.75 -2.66 -19.56
N TRP A 29 25.49 -3.40 -20.63
CA TRP A 29 25.91 -4.78 -20.81
C TRP A 29 27.43 -4.95 -21.05
N GLU A 30 28.10 -3.95 -21.61
CA GLU A 30 29.54 -4.07 -21.91
C GLU A 30 30.39 -3.71 -20.70
N GLY A 31 29.96 -2.75 -19.87
CA GLY A 31 30.72 -2.29 -18.69
C GLY A 31 32.05 -1.65 -19.08
N THR A 32 32.16 -1.14 -20.31
CA THR A 32 33.37 -0.50 -20.84
C THR A 32 33.20 1.02 -20.86
N GLU A 33 34.31 1.76 -20.94
CA GLU A 33 34.27 3.22 -21.09
C GLU A 33 33.68 3.70 -22.43
N LYS A 34 33.38 2.79 -23.37
CA LYS A 34 32.71 3.14 -24.62
C LYS A 34 31.29 3.58 -24.28
N ARG A 35 30.99 4.86 -24.48
CA ARG A 35 29.71 5.47 -24.12
C ARG A 35 28.58 4.87 -24.97
N PRO A 36 27.70 4.02 -24.39
CA PRO A 36 26.55 3.48 -25.11
C PRO A 36 25.43 4.52 -25.26
N PHE A 37 25.61 5.72 -24.69
CA PHE A 37 24.67 6.83 -24.74
C PHE A 37 25.41 8.15 -25.00
N ASP A 38 24.93 8.89 -25.99
CA ASP A 38 25.32 10.27 -26.27
C ASP A 38 24.08 11.15 -26.40
N ALA A 39 24.14 12.32 -25.76
CA ALA A 39 23.09 13.33 -25.85
C ALA A 39 23.73 14.71 -26.04
N ARG A 40 23.59 15.24 -27.24
CA ARG A 40 24.21 16.50 -27.68
C ARG A 40 23.15 17.58 -27.81
N ASP A 41 23.36 18.72 -27.17
CA ASP A 41 22.52 19.90 -27.37
C ASP A 41 22.60 20.35 -28.84
N LEU A 42 21.46 20.41 -29.51
CA LEU A 42 21.31 21.00 -30.84
C LEU A 42 20.85 22.45 -30.77
N ALA A 43 20.09 22.80 -29.72
CA ALA A 43 19.63 24.15 -29.44
C ALA A 43 19.52 24.36 -27.92
N THR A 44 19.80 25.59 -27.46
CA THR A 44 19.58 26.00 -26.07
C THR A 44 18.57 27.15 -26.01
N PHE A 45 17.84 27.25 -24.90
CA PHE A 45 16.79 28.27 -24.77
C PHE A 45 17.36 29.70 -24.96
N ASP A 46 18.49 30.01 -24.32
CA ASP A 46 19.10 31.35 -24.42
C ASP A 46 19.52 31.75 -25.83
N LYS A 47 19.90 30.77 -26.67
CA LYS A 47 20.39 31.03 -28.04
C LYS A 47 19.29 30.93 -29.09
N ASN A 48 18.30 30.07 -28.86
CA ASN A 48 17.36 29.63 -29.90
C ASN A 48 15.89 29.85 -29.53
N GLY A 49 15.56 30.12 -28.26
CA GLY A 49 14.18 30.19 -27.75
C GLY A 49 13.53 28.82 -27.51
N TYR A 50 14.26 27.72 -27.71
CA TYR A 50 13.82 26.35 -27.43
C TYR A 50 15.02 25.47 -27.08
N PHE A 51 14.75 24.33 -26.44
CA PHE A 51 15.76 23.36 -26.05
C PHE A 51 15.53 22.04 -26.79
N THR A 52 16.56 21.50 -27.43
CA THR A 52 16.50 20.18 -28.08
C THR A 52 17.86 19.51 -28.11
N ARG A 53 17.84 18.18 -28.12
CA ARG A 53 19.03 17.32 -28.14
C ARG A 53 18.96 16.31 -29.28
N TYR A 54 20.11 16.01 -29.86
CA TYR A 54 20.36 14.77 -30.58
C TYR A 54 20.67 13.68 -29.55
N ILE A 55 20.09 12.50 -29.72
CA ILE A 55 20.31 11.35 -28.83
C ILE A 55 20.74 10.15 -29.67
N SER A 56 21.76 9.44 -29.22
CA SER A 56 22.23 8.17 -29.79
C SER A 56 22.42 7.16 -28.68
N MET A 57 21.87 5.97 -28.85
CA MET A 57 22.01 4.86 -27.88
C MET A 57 21.86 3.50 -28.56
N GLN A 58 22.26 2.43 -27.87
CA GLN A 58 21.93 1.05 -28.26
C GLN A 58 20.45 0.75 -27.97
N GLU A 59 19.84 -0.19 -28.70
CA GLU A 59 18.45 -0.61 -28.46
C GLU A 59 18.27 -1.15 -27.03
N HIS A 60 19.24 -1.93 -26.56
CA HIS A 60 19.25 -2.63 -25.26
C HIS A 60 20.06 -1.85 -24.22
N PHE A 61 19.64 -0.61 -23.93
CA PHE A 61 20.34 0.27 -22.99
C PHE A 61 19.39 0.91 -21.99
N SER A 62 19.81 0.96 -20.71
CA SER A 62 18.99 1.40 -19.58
C SER A 62 17.72 0.55 -19.44
N THR A 63 16.64 1.06 -18.83
CA THR A 63 15.33 0.41 -18.90
C THR A 63 14.85 0.31 -20.36
N HIS A 64 14.71 -0.91 -20.84
CA HIS A 64 14.42 -1.21 -22.25
C HIS A 64 13.49 -2.41 -22.42
N ILE A 65 12.93 -2.54 -23.61
CA ILE A 65 12.17 -3.71 -24.05
C ILE A 65 13.02 -4.55 -25.01
N ASP A 66 12.99 -5.87 -24.85
CA ASP A 66 13.47 -6.81 -25.86
C ASP A 66 12.30 -7.33 -26.67
N ALA A 67 12.35 -7.10 -27.97
CA ALA A 67 11.41 -7.73 -28.88
C ALA A 67 11.82 -9.20 -29.13
N PRO A 68 10.87 -10.10 -29.40
CA PRO A 68 11.19 -11.49 -29.72
C PRO A 68 12.23 -11.66 -30.86
N ALA A 69 12.28 -10.72 -31.80
CA ALA A 69 13.29 -10.70 -32.87
C ALA A 69 14.74 -10.68 -32.37
N HIS A 70 14.98 -10.21 -31.14
CA HIS A 70 16.30 -10.16 -30.51
C HIS A 70 16.97 -11.55 -30.43
N PHE A 71 16.18 -12.60 -30.15
CA PHE A 71 16.67 -13.99 -30.03
C PHE A 71 15.94 -15.00 -30.95
N SER A 72 14.99 -14.55 -31.77
CA SER A 72 14.25 -15.38 -32.71
C SER A 72 14.15 -14.72 -34.08
N LYS A 73 14.76 -15.32 -35.10
CA LYS A 73 14.77 -14.78 -36.48
C LYS A 73 13.38 -14.46 -37.04
N ASN A 74 12.35 -15.17 -36.60
CA ASN A 74 10.96 -14.98 -37.04
C ASN A 74 10.06 -14.40 -35.94
N GLY A 75 10.67 -13.94 -34.83
CA GLY A 75 9.96 -13.26 -33.76
C GLY A 75 9.54 -11.86 -34.19
N TRP A 76 8.58 -11.28 -33.47
CA TRP A 76 8.20 -9.88 -33.67
C TRP A 76 9.38 -8.95 -33.40
N THR A 77 9.60 -8.00 -34.32
CA THR A 77 10.35 -6.78 -34.02
C THR A 77 9.51 -5.86 -33.15
N VAL A 78 10.12 -4.86 -32.51
CA VAL A 78 9.42 -4.01 -31.50
C VAL A 78 8.19 -3.30 -32.09
N ASP A 79 8.25 -2.91 -33.37
CA ASP A 79 7.13 -2.29 -34.10
C ASP A 79 5.99 -3.25 -34.46
N GLN A 80 6.21 -4.56 -34.34
CA GLN A 80 5.27 -5.63 -34.64
C GLN A 80 4.59 -6.22 -33.41
N ILE A 81 5.03 -5.86 -32.19
CA ILE A 81 4.38 -6.30 -30.95
C ILE A 81 2.93 -5.79 -30.96
N PRO A 82 1.91 -6.65 -30.75
CA PRO A 82 0.53 -6.22 -30.70
C PRO A 82 0.30 -5.16 -29.61
N ALA A 83 -0.41 -4.09 -29.94
CA ALA A 83 -0.60 -2.96 -29.03
C ALA A 83 -1.38 -3.34 -27.76
N ASP A 84 -2.28 -4.32 -27.85
CA ASP A 84 -3.04 -4.88 -26.73
C ASP A 84 -2.19 -5.78 -25.82
N HIS A 85 -0.98 -6.17 -26.24
CA HIS A 85 -0.01 -6.82 -25.36
C HIS A 85 0.78 -5.82 -24.53
N LEU A 86 0.89 -4.56 -24.97
CA LEU A 86 1.64 -3.49 -24.29
C LEU A 86 0.85 -2.81 -23.16
N VAL A 87 -0.44 -3.15 -23.01
CA VAL A 87 -1.29 -2.72 -21.88
C VAL A 87 -1.93 -3.97 -21.27
N ALA A 88 -1.33 -4.48 -20.21
CA ALA A 88 -1.59 -5.83 -19.71
C ALA A 88 -1.71 -5.89 -18.18
N PRO A 89 -2.37 -6.91 -17.60
CA PRO A 89 -2.30 -7.16 -16.16
C PRO A 89 -0.83 -7.29 -15.72
N LEU A 90 -0.47 -6.61 -14.64
CA LEU A 90 0.87 -6.68 -14.04
C LEU A 90 0.84 -7.60 -12.82
N VAL A 91 1.76 -8.56 -12.82
CA VAL A 91 2.07 -9.41 -11.67
C VAL A 91 3.49 -9.13 -11.22
N VAL A 92 3.68 -8.93 -9.91
CA VAL A 92 5.02 -8.78 -9.31
C VAL A 92 5.29 -9.96 -8.38
N ILE A 93 6.35 -10.71 -8.68
CA ILE A 93 6.85 -11.80 -7.83
C ILE A 93 8.11 -11.31 -7.11
N ASP A 94 8.03 -11.20 -5.79
CA ASP A 94 9.14 -10.74 -4.95
C ASP A 94 10.01 -11.92 -4.50
N ILE A 95 11.28 -11.89 -4.93
CA ILE A 95 12.35 -12.81 -4.52
C ILE A 95 13.54 -12.09 -3.90
N ALA A 96 13.39 -10.81 -3.51
CA ALA A 96 14.51 -9.98 -3.09
C ALA A 96 15.29 -10.55 -1.90
N LYS A 97 14.61 -11.27 -1.00
CA LYS A 97 15.27 -11.97 0.12
C LYS A 97 16.16 -13.11 -0.36
N GLN A 98 15.69 -13.88 -1.34
CA GLN A 98 16.45 -14.98 -1.94
C GLN A 98 17.65 -14.43 -2.71
N SER A 99 17.44 -13.37 -3.50
CA SER A 99 18.49 -12.68 -4.26
C SER A 99 19.55 -12.03 -3.37
N ALA A 100 19.17 -11.47 -2.23
CA ALA A 100 20.12 -10.93 -1.26
C ALA A 100 20.99 -12.03 -0.61
N ALA A 101 20.46 -13.25 -0.46
CA ALA A 101 21.19 -14.40 0.05
C ALA A 101 22.06 -15.10 -1.02
N ASN A 102 21.64 -15.03 -2.28
CA ASN A 102 22.34 -15.60 -3.41
C ASN A 102 22.16 -14.71 -4.65
N ALA A 103 23.24 -14.04 -5.07
CA ALA A 103 23.24 -13.19 -6.27
C ALA A 103 22.87 -13.95 -7.55
N ASP A 104 23.04 -15.28 -7.57
CA ASP A 104 22.74 -16.14 -8.72
C ASP A 104 21.40 -16.86 -8.57
N TYR A 105 20.51 -16.37 -7.70
CA TYR A 105 19.21 -17.00 -7.50
C TYR A 105 18.35 -16.88 -8.76
N ALA A 106 17.85 -18.03 -9.21
CA ALA A 106 16.93 -18.11 -10.33
C ALA A 106 15.51 -18.34 -9.81
N LEU A 107 14.55 -17.50 -10.21
CA LEU A 107 13.13 -17.71 -9.91
C LEU A 107 12.73 -19.12 -10.34
N THR A 108 12.12 -19.88 -9.42
CA THR A 108 11.73 -21.28 -9.65
C THR A 108 10.22 -21.42 -9.86
N VAL A 109 9.79 -22.57 -10.40
CA VAL A 109 8.36 -22.94 -10.45
C VAL A 109 7.76 -23.05 -9.04
N ALA A 110 8.56 -23.42 -8.04
CA ALA A 110 8.11 -23.50 -6.65
C ALA A 110 7.80 -22.11 -6.08
N ASP A 111 8.62 -21.10 -6.40
CA ASP A 111 8.35 -19.71 -6.02
C ASP A 111 7.05 -19.21 -6.65
N ILE A 112 6.85 -19.47 -7.95
CA ILE A 112 5.61 -19.12 -8.66
C ILE A 112 4.41 -19.80 -8.00
N THR A 113 4.51 -21.10 -7.70
CA THR A 113 3.42 -21.86 -7.08
C THR A 113 3.09 -21.33 -5.67
N ALA A 114 4.12 -21.00 -4.88
CA ALA A 114 3.95 -20.43 -3.55
C ALA A 114 3.31 -19.04 -3.62
N TRP A 115 3.70 -18.23 -4.60
CA TRP A 115 3.09 -16.93 -4.88
C TRP A 115 1.62 -17.08 -5.26
N GLU A 116 1.28 -18.00 -6.18
CA GLU A 116 -0.10 -18.21 -6.64
C GLU A 116 -1.02 -18.73 -5.53
N LYS A 117 -0.49 -19.56 -4.63
CA LYS A 117 -1.23 -20.01 -3.43
C LYS A 117 -1.69 -18.83 -2.56
N LYS A 118 -0.92 -17.74 -2.54
CA LYS A 118 -1.19 -16.55 -1.73
C LYS A 118 -1.99 -15.49 -2.48
N HIS A 119 -1.73 -15.32 -3.77
CA HIS A 119 -2.20 -14.18 -4.57
C HIS A 119 -3.24 -14.55 -5.64
N GLY A 120 -3.53 -15.84 -5.82
CA GLY A 120 -4.33 -16.36 -6.91
C GLY A 120 -3.49 -16.69 -8.15
N ASN A 121 -4.09 -17.36 -9.12
CA ASN A 121 -3.39 -17.72 -10.36
C ASN A 121 -2.98 -16.47 -11.14
N ILE A 122 -1.81 -16.54 -11.77
CA ILE A 122 -1.36 -15.53 -12.73
C ILE A 122 -2.36 -15.48 -13.91
N PRO A 123 -2.95 -14.31 -14.23
CA PRO A 123 -3.91 -14.22 -15.32
C PRO A 123 -3.23 -14.40 -16.67
N ARG A 124 -3.97 -14.95 -17.64
CA ARG A 124 -3.51 -15.04 -19.03
C ARG A 124 -3.29 -13.65 -19.62
N GLY A 125 -2.22 -13.50 -20.40
CA GLY A 125 -1.84 -12.21 -20.97
C GLY A 125 -1.21 -11.25 -19.96
N ALA A 126 -0.85 -11.72 -18.76
CA ALA A 126 -0.12 -10.89 -17.81
C ALA A 126 1.31 -10.61 -18.29
N VAL A 127 1.86 -9.50 -17.82
CA VAL A 127 3.31 -9.29 -17.71
C VAL A 127 3.71 -9.65 -16.29
N VAL A 128 4.73 -10.52 -16.17
CA VAL A 128 5.26 -10.95 -14.88
C VAL A 128 6.59 -10.25 -14.67
N GLU A 129 6.66 -9.35 -13.70
CA GLU A 129 7.89 -8.72 -13.23
C GLU A 129 8.42 -9.49 -12.01
N VAL A 130 9.74 -9.72 -11.97
CA VAL A 130 10.40 -10.29 -10.79
C VAL A 130 11.15 -9.18 -10.08
N HIS A 131 10.74 -8.92 -8.84
CA HIS A 131 11.44 -7.98 -7.96
C HIS A 131 12.54 -8.71 -7.20
N THR A 132 13.79 -8.35 -7.51
CA THR A 132 14.97 -8.96 -6.91
C THR A 132 15.67 -8.01 -5.93
N GLY A 133 15.28 -6.75 -5.89
CA GLY A 133 15.90 -5.69 -5.10
C GLY A 133 17.18 -5.14 -5.74
N TRP A 134 17.49 -5.54 -6.97
CA TRP A 134 18.75 -5.19 -7.63
C TRP A 134 18.81 -3.73 -8.09
N ALA A 135 17.64 -3.11 -8.30
CA ALA A 135 17.52 -1.68 -8.62
C ALA A 135 18.25 -0.77 -7.60
N ALA A 136 18.45 -1.23 -6.35
CA ALA A 136 19.21 -0.50 -5.34
C ALA A 136 20.70 -0.29 -5.71
N LYS A 137 21.24 -1.06 -6.66
CA LYS A 137 22.63 -0.96 -7.14
C LYS A 137 22.82 -0.06 -8.36
N TRP A 138 21.73 0.52 -8.88
CA TRP A 138 21.70 1.23 -10.18
C TRP A 138 22.76 2.32 -10.35
N ASP A 139 23.07 3.05 -9.28
CA ASP A 139 24.00 4.19 -9.34
C ASP A 139 25.49 3.78 -9.45
N SER A 140 25.78 2.48 -9.43
CA SER A 140 27.12 1.92 -9.58
C SER A 140 27.13 0.85 -10.67
N MET A 141 27.70 1.18 -11.84
CA MET A 141 27.86 0.22 -12.95
C MET A 141 28.61 -1.04 -12.50
N GLN A 142 29.61 -0.91 -11.63
CA GLN A 142 30.35 -2.05 -11.09
C GLN A 142 29.46 -2.95 -10.23
N ASP A 143 28.71 -2.37 -9.28
CA ASP A 143 27.87 -3.15 -8.36
C ASP A 143 26.63 -3.72 -9.07
N TYR A 144 26.08 -3.00 -10.05
CA TYR A 144 24.92 -3.44 -10.82
C TYR A 144 25.25 -4.60 -11.75
N ARG A 145 26.40 -4.56 -12.43
CA ARG A 145 26.92 -5.69 -13.22
C ARG A 145 27.36 -6.86 -12.33
N ASN A 146 27.93 -6.53 -11.18
CA ASN A 146 28.45 -7.48 -10.20
C ASN A 146 29.33 -8.56 -10.85
N ALA A 147 30.24 -8.13 -11.73
CA ALA A 147 31.09 -9.03 -12.49
C ALA A 147 32.27 -9.55 -11.64
N ASP A 148 32.57 -10.84 -11.75
CA ASP A 148 33.74 -11.45 -11.13
C ASP A 148 35.04 -11.09 -11.86
N ALA A 149 36.18 -11.59 -11.36
CA ALA A 149 37.49 -11.33 -11.96
C ALA A 149 37.65 -11.87 -13.40
N LYS A 150 36.75 -12.75 -13.86
CA LYS A 150 36.71 -13.27 -15.24
C LYS A 150 35.74 -12.50 -16.12
N GLY A 151 35.03 -11.51 -15.57
CA GLY A 151 33.99 -10.76 -16.26
C GLY A 151 32.63 -11.45 -16.28
N THR A 152 32.46 -12.56 -15.55
CA THR A 152 31.17 -13.26 -15.41
C THR A 152 30.27 -12.43 -14.51
N MET A 153 29.09 -12.05 -14.98
CA MET A 153 28.15 -11.28 -14.16
C MET A 153 27.41 -12.18 -13.17
N HIS A 154 27.01 -11.60 -12.03
CA HIS A 154 26.30 -12.32 -10.98
C HIS A 154 25.08 -11.52 -10.53
N PHE A 155 23.94 -11.82 -11.12
CA PHE A 155 22.67 -11.21 -10.75
C PHE A 155 21.51 -12.20 -10.97
N PRO A 156 20.42 -12.04 -10.22
CA PRO A 156 19.29 -12.96 -10.26
C PRO A 156 18.50 -12.82 -11.57
N GLY A 157 17.70 -13.84 -11.87
CA GLY A 157 16.88 -13.88 -13.08
C GLY A 157 15.86 -15.01 -13.02
N TYR A 158 15.32 -15.40 -14.16
CA TYR A 158 14.40 -16.51 -14.29
C TYR A 158 15.17 -17.82 -14.48
N SER A 159 14.70 -18.91 -13.86
CA SER A 159 15.10 -20.23 -14.34
C SER A 159 14.36 -20.55 -15.65
N LEU A 160 14.99 -21.33 -16.54
CA LEU A 160 14.33 -21.80 -17.76
C LEU A 160 13.00 -22.49 -17.46
N ALA A 161 12.95 -23.34 -16.42
CA ALA A 161 11.72 -24.04 -16.03
C ALA A 161 10.61 -23.08 -15.59
N ALA A 162 10.94 -21.99 -14.89
CA ALA A 162 9.98 -20.96 -14.52
C ALA A 162 9.45 -20.20 -15.74
N ALA A 163 10.35 -19.80 -16.67
CA ALA A 163 9.95 -19.15 -17.91
C ALA A 163 9.03 -20.05 -18.76
N GLN A 164 9.39 -21.34 -18.92
CA GLN A 164 8.56 -22.33 -19.60
C GLN A 164 7.18 -22.47 -18.96
N PHE A 165 7.12 -22.53 -17.63
CA PHE A 165 5.85 -22.61 -16.92
C PHE A 165 4.97 -21.39 -17.16
N LEU A 166 5.53 -20.18 -17.08
CA LEU A 166 4.80 -18.93 -17.31
C LEU A 166 4.29 -18.84 -18.76
N VAL A 167 5.12 -19.18 -19.75
CA VAL A 167 4.74 -19.19 -21.17
C VAL A 167 3.66 -20.24 -21.44
N GLU A 168 3.88 -21.50 -21.09
CA GLU A 168 3.01 -22.60 -21.49
C GLU A 168 1.74 -22.71 -20.65
N LYS A 169 1.85 -22.49 -19.33
CA LYS A 169 0.75 -22.73 -18.39
C LYS A 169 0.00 -21.47 -18.01
N ARG A 170 0.58 -20.29 -18.23
CA ARG A 170 -0.07 -19.00 -17.95
C ARG A 170 -0.31 -18.17 -19.21
N GLY A 171 0.49 -18.35 -20.27
CA GLY A 171 0.33 -17.59 -21.51
C GLY A 171 0.54 -16.10 -21.27
N VAL A 172 1.65 -15.77 -20.58
CA VAL A 172 2.10 -14.40 -20.33
C VAL A 172 2.49 -13.69 -21.63
N PHE A 173 2.36 -12.37 -21.68
CA PHE A 173 2.80 -11.56 -22.82
C PHE A 173 4.24 -11.10 -22.70
N GLY A 174 4.71 -10.88 -21.47
CA GLY A 174 6.08 -10.44 -21.21
C GLY A 174 6.62 -10.94 -19.88
N LEU A 175 7.95 -11.01 -19.80
CA LEU A 175 8.69 -11.21 -18.56
C LEU A 175 9.50 -9.95 -18.27
N GLY A 176 9.54 -9.51 -17.01
CA GLY A 176 10.34 -8.35 -16.61
C GLY A 176 11.17 -8.62 -15.37
N VAL A 177 12.22 -7.82 -15.21
CA VAL A 177 13.17 -7.94 -14.10
C VAL A 177 13.85 -6.61 -13.81
N ASP A 178 14.28 -6.42 -12.56
CA ASP A 178 15.04 -5.25 -12.11
C ASP A 178 16.57 -5.41 -12.24
N THR A 179 17.04 -6.35 -13.08
CA THR A 179 18.45 -6.63 -13.42
C THR A 179 18.75 -6.37 -14.91
N LEU A 180 20.02 -6.52 -15.29
CA LEU A 180 20.51 -6.38 -16.68
C LEU A 180 20.00 -7.45 -17.64
N SER A 181 19.41 -8.55 -17.15
CA SER A 181 18.89 -9.61 -17.99
C SER A 181 17.81 -10.43 -17.30
N VAL A 182 16.79 -10.90 -18.04
CA VAL A 182 15.86 -11.91 -17.52
C VAL A 182 16.53 -13.27 -17.30
N ASP A 183 17.68 -13.54 -17.92
CA ASP A 183 18.52 -14.69 -17.57
C ASP A 183 19.36 -14.37 -16.33
N VAL A 184 19.77 -15.40 -15.58
CA VAL A 184 20.76 -15.21 -14.50
C VAL A 184 22.08 -14.72 -15.08
N GLY A 185 22.77 -13.81 -14.38
CA GLY A 185 23.94 -13.12 -14.91
C GLY A 185 25.11 -14.01 -15.33
N MET A 186 25.20 -15.21 -14.76
CA MET A 186 26.22 -16.21 -15.11
C MET A 186 25.90 -17.03 -16.37
N SER A 187 24.71 -16.86 -16.95
CA SER A 187 24.32 -17.58 -18.17
C SER A 187 25.16 -17.11 -19.35
N ALA A 188 25.73 -18.08 -20.09
CA ALA A 188 26.47 -17.82 -21.32
C ALA A 188 25.64 -18.08 -22.58
N ASP A 189 24.51 -18.79 -22.45
CA ASP A 189 23.68 -19.31 -23.53
C ASP A 189 22.26 -18.74 -23.56
N TYR A 190 21.90 -17.91 -22.57
CA TYR A 190 20.64 -17.16 -22.46
C TYR A 190 19.39 -18.01 -22.76
N PRO A 191 19.19 -19.12 -22.03
CA PRO A 191 18.13 -20.07 -22.33
C PRO A 191 16.73 -19.48 -22.15
N VAL A 192 16.54 -18.53 -21.23
CA VAL A 192 15.24 -17.85 -21.07
C VAL A 192 14.94 -17.05 -22.33
N HIS A 193 15.87 -16.19 -22.77
CA HIS A 193 15.76 -15.46 -24.03
C HIS A 193 15.46 -16.35 -25.23
N ALA A 194 16.26 -17.40 -25.44
CA ALA A 194 16.11 -18.28 -26.58
C ALA A 194 14.75 -19.02 -26.59
N TYR A 195 14.18 -19.29 -25.41
CA TYR A 195 12.90 -19.97 -25.29
C TYR A 195 11.71 -19.01 -25.45
N THR A 196 11.69 -17.88 -24.74
CA THR A 196 10.58 -16.91 -24.74
C THR A 196 10.43 -16.23 -26.10
N ALA A 197 11.55 -15.90 -26.76
CA ALA A 197 11.55 -15.30 -28.09
C ALA A 197 10.87 -16.18 -29.15
N LYS A 198 10.99 -17.51 -29.05
CA LYS A 198 10.30 -18.46 -29.95
C LYS A 198 8.78 -18.49 -29.74
N HIS A 199 8.31 -17.98 -28.60
CA HIS A 199 6.90 -17.90 -28.24
C HIS A 199 6.35 -16.48 -28.34
N ASN A 200 7.11 -15.54 -28.92
CA ASN A 200 6.73 -14.13 -29.04
C ASN A 200 6.41 -13.46 -27.69
N VAL A 201 7.14 -13.83 -26.64
CA VAL A 201 7.11 -13.16 -25.34
C VAL A 201 8.24 -12.15 -25.29
N TYR A 202 7.92 -10.88 -25.02
CA TYR A 202 8.91 -9.79 -24.93
C TYR A 202 9.49 -9.69 -23.52
N HIS A 203 10.61 -8.98 -23.37
CA HIS A 203 11.20 -8.71 -22.05
C HIS A 203 11.19 -7.24 -21.67
N LEU A 204 11.16 -6.97 -20.36
CA LEU A 204 11.33 -5.64 -19.78
C LEU A 204 12.50 -5.71 -18.78
N GLU A 205 13.63 -5.13 -19.13
CA GLU A 205 14.84 -5.25 -18.33
C GLU A 205 15.21 -3.92 -17.68
N ASN A 206 15.90 -4.00 -16.54
CA ASN A 206 16.25 -2.85 -15.71
C ASN A 206 15.01 -2.07 -15.22
N SER A 207 13.95 -2.78 -14.82
CA SER A 207 12.81 -2.19 -14.13
C SER A 207 13.21 -1.63 -12.75
N THR A 208 12.47 -0.62 -12.26
CA THR A 208 12.67 -0.06 -10.90
C THR A 208 11.36 0.09 -10.14
N ASN A 209 11.41 0.47 -8.86
CA ASN A 209 10.23 0.73 -8.02
C ASN A 209 9.22 -0.44 -7.93
N LEU A 210 9.63 -1.68 -8.23
CA LEU A 210 8.74 -2.85 -8.18
C LEU A 210 8.21 -3.13 -6.75
N ASP A 211 8.95 -2.70 -5.72
CA ASP A 211 8.54 -2.73 -4.31
C ASP A 211 7.32 -1.83 -4.01
N ARG A 212 7.04 -0.85 -4.88
CA ARG A 212 5.93 0.10 -4.75
C ARG A 212 4.66 -0.36 -5.48
N VAL A 213 4.71 -1.50 -6.17
CA VAL A 213 3.59 -2.08 -6.92
C VAL A 213 3.00 -3.26 -6.15
N PRO A 214 1.67 -3.39 -6.04
CA PRO A 214 1.08 -4.58 -5.43
C PRO A 214 1.37 -5.82 -6.26
N ALA A 215 1.48 -6.98 -5.59
CA ALA A 215 1.69 -8.27 -6.27
C ALA A 215 0.66 -8.53 -7.38
N THR A 216 -0.61 -8.13 -7.19
CA THR A 216 -1.69 -8.27 -8.17
C THR A 216 -2.56 -7.02 -8.28
N GLY A 217 -3.30 -6.93 -9.38
CA GLY A 217 -4.33 -5.93 -9.61
C GLY A 217 -3.85 -4.66 -10.30
N ALA A 218 -2.54 -4.47 -10.46
CA ALA A 218 -1.99 -3.40 -11.28
C ALA A 218 -2.12 -3.74 -12.78
N THR A 219 -2.09 -2.71 -13.63
CA THR A 219 -1.97 -2.83 -15.09
C THR A 219 -0.65 -2.19 -15.51
N VAL A 220 0.17 -2.88 -16.30
CA VAL A 220 1.38 -2.29 -16.89
C VAL A 220 1.02 -1.60 -18.20
N VAL A 221 1.65 -0.46 -18.45
CA VAL A 221 1.67 0.25 -19.74
C VAL A 221 3.12 0.33 -20.18
N VAL A 222 3.41 -0.30 -21.32
CA VAL A 222 4.74 -0.43 -21.91
C VAL A 222 4.86 0.58 -23.06
N GLY A 223 5.41 1.76 -22.75
CA GLY A 223 5.59 2.85 -23.72
C GLY A 223 6.84 2.69 -24.57
N ALA A 224 6.89 1.66 -25.41
CA ALA A 224 8.03 1.39 -26.30
C ALA A 224 7.98 2.29 -27.55
N ALA A 225 9.15 2.73 -28.03
CA ALA A 225 9.25 3.37 -29.33
C ALA A 225 8.92 2.38 -30.44
N LYS A 226 8.12 2.80 -31.43
CA LYS A 226 7.74 1.96 -32.57
C LYS A 226 8.83 1.99 -33.66
N LEU A 227 10.01 1.47 -33.33
CA LEU A 227 11.17 1.43 -34.21
C LEU A 227 11.00 0.36 -35.27
N GLU A 228 10.97 0.76 -36.55
CA GLU A 228 10.81 -0.16 -37.69
C GLU A 228 11.90 -1.23 -37.70
N GLY A 229 11.49 -2.50 -37.58
CA GLY A 229 12.41 -3.63 -37.61
C GLY A 229 13.34 -3.74 -36.39
N GLY A 230 13.11 -2.96 -35.32
CA GLY A 230 14.00 -2.93 -34.16
C GLY A 230 13.96 -4.22 -33.33
N SER A 231 15.10 -4.64 -32.78
CA SER A 231 15.18 -5.81 -31.89
C SER A 231 14.83 -5.48 -30.44
N GLY A 232 14.73 -4.19 -30.12
CA GLY A 232 14.29 -3.68 -28.82
C GLY A 232 14.21 -2.16 -28.82
N GLY A 233 14.30 -1.56 -27.64
CA GLY A 233 14.43 -0.12 -27.49
C GLY A 233 14.19 0.38 -26.07
N SER A 234 14.65 1.59 -25.78
CA SER A 234 14.31 2.25 -24.51
C SER A 234 12.79 2.39 -24.36
N VAL A 235 12.31 2.15 -23.14
CA VAL A 235 10.88 2.05 -22.84
C VAL A 235 10.55 2.86 -21.59
N ARG A 236 9.35 3.46 -21.55
CA ARG A 236 8.76 3.96 -20.30
C ARG A 236 7.74 2.97 -19.78
N ILE A 237 8.06 2.31 -18.68
CA ILE A 237 7.18 1.32 -18.03
C ILE A 237 6.41 2.04 -16.92
N LEU A 238 5.09 1.99 -17.00
CA LEU A 238 4.20 2.56 -15.98
C LEU A 238 3.31 1.46 -15.41
N ALA A 239 3.15 1.41 -14.09
CA ALA A 239 2.14 0.59 -13.44
C ALA A 239 0.96 1.46 -13.00
N LEU A 240 -0.21 1.22 -13.59
CA LEU A 240 -1.49 1.77 -13.16
C LEU A 240 -2.01 0.91 -12.02
N VAL A 241 -1.92 1.44 -10.81
CA VAL A 241 -2.34 0.79 -9.59
C VAL A 241 -3.75 1.26 -9.28
N PRO A 242 -4.76 0.37 -9.27
CA PRO A 242 -6.13 0.79 -9.00
C PRO A 242 -6.23 1.40 -7.60
N PRO A 243 -7.16 2.35 -7.41
CA PRO A 243 -7.48 2.87 -6.08
C PRO A 243 -7.72 1.70 -5.14
N PHE A 244 -7.05 1.72 -3.98
CA PHE A 244 -7.29 0.74 -2.94
C PHE A 244 -8.51 1.19 -2.15
N ASP A 245 -9.57 0.38 -2.16
CA ASP A 245 -10.64 0.52 -1.19
C ASP A 245 -10.37 -0.43 0.00
N PRO A 246 -9.84 0.09 1.12
CA PRO A 246 -9.57 -0.73 2.29
C PRO A 246 -10.85 -1.28 2.94
N THR A 247 -12.01 -0.66 2.70
CA THR A 247 -13.29 -1.10 3.27
C THR A 247 -13.81 -2.36 2.57
N ALA A 248 -13.53 -2.54 1.28
CA ALA A 248 -13.91 -3.75 0.54
C ALA A 248 -13.29 -5.05 1.12
N ALA A 249 -12.16 -4.95 1.85
CA ALA A 249 -11.61 -6.08 2.57
C ALA A 249 -12.42 -6.41 3.84
N CYS A 250 -13.00 -5.40 4.49
CA CYS A 250 -13.91 -5.58 5.63
C CYS A 250 -15.21 -6.29 5.24
N ASP A 251 -15.69 -6.12 4.01
CA ASP A 251 -16.91 -6.78 3.51
C ASP A 251 -16.76 -8.28 3.32
N LYS A 252 -15.52 -8.77 3.18
CA LYS A 252 -15.24 -10.21 3.05
C LYS A 252 -15.31 -10.95 4.39
N ILE A 253 -15.39 -10.24 5.52
CA ILE A 253 -15.50 -10.83 6.85
C ILE A 253 -16.92 -11.35 7.03
N LYS A 254 -17.05 -12.67 7.10
CA LYS A 254 -18.33 -13.34 7.37
C LYS A 254 -18.52 -13.43 8.88
N VAL A 255 -19.62 -12.86 9.37
CA VAL A 255 -20.14 -13.04 10.73
C VAL A 255 -21.62 -13.41 10.64
N ILE A 256 -22.18 -14.02 11.68
CA ILE A 256 -23.63 -14.20 11.76
C ILE A 256 -24.23 -12.83 12.08
N GLU A 257 -24.81 -12.17 11.07
CA GLU A 257 -25.23 -10.78 11.19
C GLU A 257 -26.30 -10.57 12.28
N VAL A 258 -26.00 -9.64 13.20
CA VAL A 258 -26.99 -8.87 13.95
C VAL A 258 -27.19 -7.55 13.19
N ALA A 259 -28.42 -7.04 13.11
CA ALA A 259 -28.71 -5.80 12.40
C ALA A 259 -27.82 -4.61 12.86
N ALA A 260 -27.38 -3.80 11.88
CA ALA A 260 -26.84 -2.42 11.95
C ALA A 260 -25.46 -2.10 12.57
N ASN A 261 -24.72 -3.03 13.17
CA ASN A 261 -23.51 -2.66 13.97
C ASN A 261 -22.17 -3.03 13.32
N ASN A 262 -22.20 -3.62 12.13
CA ASN A 262 -21.00 -3.89 11.34
C ASN A 262 -20.69 -2.67 10.48
N PHE A 263 -19.56 -2.02 10.76
CA PHE A 263 -19.12 -0.88 9.97
C PHE A 263 -17.60 -0.88 9.79
N SER A 264 -17.15 -0.11 8.81
CA SER A 264 -15.74 0.08 8.52
C SER A 264 -15.48 1.53 8.20
N VAL A 265 -14.37 2.05 8.70
CA VAL A 265 -13.94 3.43 8.43
C VAL A 265 -12.56 3.36 7.79
N ALA A 266 -12.46 3.88 6.57
CA ALA A 266 -11.19 4.07 5.90
C ALA A 266 -10.39 5.18 6.58
N ALA A 267 -9.07 5.02 6.63
CA ALA A 267 -8.20 6.11 7.00
C ALA A 267 -8.22 7.22 5.94
N PRO A 268 -7.97 8.49 6.32
CA PRO A 268 -7.97 9.61 5.38
C PRO A 268 -7.08 9.42 4.14
N ASP A 269 -5.96 8.72 4.27
CA ASP A 269 -5.04 8.43 3.17
C ASP A 269 -5.43 7.19 2.34
N MET A 270 -6.53 6.52 2.70
CA MET A 270 -7.04 5.28 2.09
C MET A 270 -6.06 4.09 2.12
N SER A 271 -4.98 4.16 2.89
CA SER A 271 -3.97 3.09 2.94
C SER A 271 -4.41 1.89 3.78
N HIS A 272 -5.37 2.08 4.67
CA HIS A 272 -5.98 1.06 5.52
C HIS A 272 -7.37 1.46 6.01
N ALA A 273 -8.10 0.50 6.57
CA ALA A 273 -9.39 0.70 7.22
C ALA A 273 -9.46 -0.10 8.51
N ALA A 274 -10.19 0.42 9.48
CA ALA A 274 -10.57 -0.33 10.67
C ALA A 274 -11.97 -0.88 10.45
N CYS A 275 -12.17 -2.15 10.77
CA CYS A 275 -13.45 -2.83 10.64
C CYS A 275 -13.94 -3.29 12.01
N ILE A 276 -15.20 -3.00 12.34
CA ILE A 276 -15.90 -3.56 13.49
C ILE A 276 -16.87 -4.63 12.98
N LYS A 277 -16.79 -5.82 13.56
CA LYS A 277 -17.68 -6.95 13.24
C LYS A 277 -18.22 -7.58 14.52
N GLU A 278 -19.52 -7.57 14.69
CA GLU A 278 -20.24 -8.23 15.79
C GLU A 278 -20.68 -9.63 15.34
N ASP A 279 -20.39 -10.64 16.15
CA ASP A 279 -20.78 -12.03 15.90
C ASP A 279 -21.92 -12.47 16.83
N ARG A 280 -23.06 -12.85 16.23
CA ARG A 280 -24.25 -13.26 16.98
C ARG A 280 -24.10 -14.60 17.72
N GLU A 281 -23.17 -15.45 17.29
CA GLU A 281 -23.04 -16.80 17.86
C GLU A 281 -22.67 -16.75 19.35
N ASP A 282 -21.82 -15.80 19.73
CA ASP A 282 -21.34 -15.62 21.10
C ASP A 282 -21.44 -14.18 21.62
N GLY A 283 -21.96 -13.24 20.81
CA GLY A 283 -22.17 -11.84 21.19
C GLY A 283 -20.90 -10.99 21.22
N GLY A 284 -19.77 -11.52 20.76
CA GLY A 284 -18.50 -10.80 20.78
C GLY A 284 -18.32 -9.83 19.61
N THR A 285 -17.60 -8.74 19.86
CA THR A 285 -17.20 -7.76 18.83
C THR A 285 -15.72 -7.89 18.51
N ASP A 286 -15.37 -8.12 17.25
CA ASP A 286 -14.00 -8.14 16.74
C ASP A 286 -13.67 -6.83 16.02
N LEU A 287 -12.50 -6.27 16.35
CA LEU A 287 -11.90 -5.13 15.68
C LEU A 287 -10.77 -5.63 14.77
N TYR A 288 -10.80 -5.21 13.50
CA TYR A 288 -9.83 -5.57 12.47
C TYR A 288 -9.14 -4.35 11.90
N LEU A 289 -7.94 -4.55 11.39
CA LEU A 289 -7.24 -3.65 10.48
C LEU A 289 -7.15 -4.30 9.11
N ALA A 290 -7.80 -3.70 8.13
CA ALA A 290 -7.65 -4.01 6.72
C ALA A 290 -6.57 -3.13 6.12
N THR A 291 -5.55 -3.74 5.53
CA THR A 291 -4.54 -3.06 4.71
C THR A 291 -4.46 -3.77 3.36
N ARG A 292 -3.67 -3.24 2.43
CA ARG A 292 -3.60 -3.83 1.09
C ARG A 292 -3.16 -5.29 1.13
N GLY A 293 -4.08 -6.19 0.76
CA GLY A 293 -3.85 -7.64 0.73
C GLY A 293 -3.70 -8.32 2.08
N LYS A 294 -4.00 -7.63 3.20
CA LYS A 294 -3.97 -8.20 4.55
C LYS A 294 -5.19 -7.77 5.33
N LEU A 295 -5.77 -8.71 6.05
CA LEU A 295 -6.79 -8.44 7.05
C LEU A 295 -6.31 -9.05 8.37
N LYS A 296 -6.15 -8.22 9.39
CA LYS A 296 -5.63 -8.63 10.71
C LYS A 296 -6.68 -8.34 11.77
N ARG A 297 -7.08 -9.35 12.54
CA ARG A 297 -7.83 -9.12 13.78
C ARG A 297 -6.91 -8.49 14.82
N LEU A 298 -7.31 -7.36 15.37
CA LEU A 298 -6.55 -6.59 16.35
C LEU A 298 -6.93 -6.97 17.78
N ARG A 299 -8.23 -7.01 18.08
CA ARG A 299 -8.76 -7.22 19.43
C ARG A 299 -10.17 -7.82 19.34
N ARG A 300 -10.55 -8.59 20.37
CA ARG A 300 -11.91 -9.13 20.58
C ARG A 300 -12.44 -8.59 21.90
N TYR A 301 -13.71 -8.20 21.91
CA TYR A 301 -14.42 -7.70 23.09
C TYR A 301 -15.61 -8.61 23.39
N SER A 302 -15.75 -9.07 24.64
CA SER A 302 -16.79 -10.01 25.07
C SER A 302 -18.10 -9.36 25.52
N ASP A 303 -18.06 -8.13 26.03
CA ASP A 303 -19.18 -7.52 26.77
C ASP A 303 -19.53 -6.10 26.29
N ILE A 304 -19.09 -5.73 25.08
CA ILE A 304 -19.27 -4.37 24.56
C ILE A 304 -20.49 -4.33 23.67
N GLY A 305 -21.37 -3.37 23.98
CA GLY A 305 -22.58 -3.11 23.24
C GLY A 305 -22.32 -2.43 21.88
N PRO A 306 -23.33 -2.43 21.01
CA PRO A 306 -23.19 -2.18 19.58
C PRO A 306 -22.93 -0.73 19.11
N SER A 307 -22.65 0.22 20.01
CA SER A 307 -22.79 1.66 19.71
C SER A 307 -21.49 2.47 19.64
N GLY A 308 -20.34 1.84 19.40
CA GLY A 308 -19.05 2.54 19.37
C GLY A 308 -18.84 3.41 18.13
N ASP A 309 -18.32 4.63 18.30
CA ASP A 309 -17.81 5.45 17.20
C ASP A 309 -16.32 5.13 16.94
N LEU A 310 -15.91 5.09 15.67
CA LEU A 310 -14.52 4.87 15.27
C LEU A 310 -14.05 6.03 14.39
N GLN A 311 -12.94 6.65 14.76
CA GLN A 311 -12.41 7.79 14.03
C GLN A 311 -10.89 7.71 13.87
N TRP A 312 -10.42 7.91 12.64
CA TRP A 312 -9.00 8.03 12.33
C TRP A 312 -8.47 9.43 12.65
N SER A 313 -7.20 9.51 13.07
CA SER A 313 -6.46 10.75 13.15
C SER A 313 -6.29 11.36 11.75
N PRO A 314 -6.13 12.70 11.63
CA PRO A 314 -6.04 13.36 10.33
C PRO A 314 -4.91 12.85 9.42
N ASP A 315 -3.82 12.33 10.00
CA ASP A 315 -2.66 11.79 9.31
C ASP A 315 -2.70 10.27 9.14
N SER A 316 -3.80 9.61 9.47
CA SER A 316 -3.99 8.15 9.36
C SER A 316 -3.12 7.29 10.30
N THR A 317 -2.38 7.90 11.24
CA THR A 317 -1.47 7.19 12.17
C THR A 317 -2.21 6.44 13.27
N TYR A 318 -3.26 7.05 13.83
CA TYR A 318 -4.04 6.48 14.92
C TYR A 318 -5.49 6.29 14.51
N PHE A 319 -6.19 5.35 15.14
CA PHE A 319 -7.64 5.43 15.24
C PHE A 319 -8.08 5.26 16.69
N ALA A 320 -9.16 5.95 17.05
CA ALA A 320 -9.78 5.88 18.35
C ALA A 320 -11.12 5.16 18.20
N TYR A 321 -11.40 4.24 19.11
CA TYR A 321 -12.65 3.51 19.19
C TYR A 321 -13.29 3.72 20.56
N ASN A 322 -14.54 4.19 20.55
CA ASN A 322 -15.31 4.40 21.77
C ASN A 322 -16.02 3.11 22.20
N LEU A 323 -15.68 2.56 23.37
CA LEU A 323 -16.28 1.35 23.91
C LEU A 323 -17.61 1.70 24.61
N THR A 324 -18.75 1.25 24.08
CA THR A 324 -20.07 1.51 24.69
C THR A 324 -20.79 0.21 25.05
N GLY A 325 -20.58 -0.27 26.28
CA GLY A 325 -21.47 -1.23 26.92
C GLY A 325 -20.90 -1.86 28.19
N GLY A 326 -21.75 -2.00 29.21
CA GLY A 326 -21.66 -3.18 30.09
C GLY A 326 -21.12 -3.06 31.52
N GLY A 327 -21.27 -1.92 32.21
CA GLY A 327 -21.47 -1.85 33.68
C GLY A 327 -20.54 -2.61 34.65
N ALA A 328 -19.64 -1.86 35.30
CA ALA A 328 -19.49 -1.81 36.76
C ALA A 328 -18.50 -0.69 37.12
N ALA A 329 -18.99 0.38 37.74
CA ALA A 329 -18.23 1.37 38.52
C ALA A 329 -16.76 1.62 38.11
N GLY A 330 -16.52 2.63 37.28
CA GLY A 330 -15.37 3.52 37.51
C GLY A 330 -14.45 3.91 36.35
N GLN A 331 -14.46 3.26 35.18
CA GLN A 331 -13.55 3.64 34.08
C GLN A 331 -14.14 3.31 32.71
N TRP A 332 -14.48 4.35 31.94
CA TRP A 332 -14.77 4.24 30.51
C TRP A 332 -13.51 4.73 29.76
N SER A 333 -12.92 3.87 28.92
CA SER A 333 -11.70 4.14 28.15
C SER A 333 -12.00 4.34 26.67
N ILE A 334 -11.26 5.25 26.04
CA ILE A 334 -11.13 5.26 24.57
C ILE A 334 -9.93 4.41 24.23
N ASP A 335 -10.15 3.36 23.44
CA ASP A 335 -9.06 2.58 22.88
C ASP A 335 -8.47 3.34 21.69
N VAL A 336 -7.20 3.72 21.79
CA VAL A 336 -6.46 4.34 20.70
C VAL A 336 -5.44 3.36 20.17
N TYR A 337 -5.54 3.00 18.89
CA TYR A 337 -4.60 2.12 18.22
C TYR A 337 -3.60 2.92 17.41
N ASP A 338 -2.31 2.63 17.58
CA ASP A 338 -1.22 3.13 16.72
C ASP A 338 -1.00 2.13 15.58
N ALA A 339 -1.38 2.52 14.36
CA ALA A 339 -1.31 1.65 13.18
C ALA A 339 0.14 1.38 12.73
N GLN A 340 1.08 2.26 13.07
CA GLN A 340 2.49 2.11 12.71
C GLN A 340 3.21 1.16 13.66
N LYS A 341 2.97 1.30 14.98
CA LYS A 341 3.60 0.45 16.01
C LYS A 341 2.84 -0.83 16.30
N GLY A 342 1.56 -0.86 15.96
CA GLY A 342 0.67 -2.00 16.17
C GLY A 342 0.28 -2.22 17.63
N VAL A 343 0.21 -1.16 18.43
CA VAL A 343 -0.09 -1.20 19.88
C VAL A 343 -1.36 -0.41 20.20
N PHE A 344 -2.04 -0.81 21.27
CA PHE A 344 -3.17 -0.07 21.83
C PHE A 344 -2.72 0.77 23.02
N TYR A 345 -3.38 1.92 23.17
CA TYR A 345 -3.31 2.80 24.32
C TYR A 345 -4.71 3.02 24.85
N ASP A 346 -4.93 2.68 26.12
CA ASP A 346 -6.23 2.88 26.76
C ASP A 346 -6.24 4.28 27.38
N VAL A 347 -7.02 5.20 26.81
CA VAL A 347 -7.12 6.59 27.27
C VAL A 347 -8.31 6.72 28.21
N THR A 348 -8.03 6.93 29.50
CA THR A 348 -9.04 7.15 30.55
C THR A 348 -8.99 8.59 31.08
N ILE A 349 -10.15 9.17 31.38
CA ILE A 349 -10.24 10.42 32.14
C ILE A 349 -10.75 10.10 33.56
N SER A 350 -9.95 10.40 34.58
CA SER A 350 -10.41 10.38 35.97
C SER A 350 -11.04 11.75 36.31
N ALA A 351 -12.37 11.84 36.27
CA ALA A 351 -13.08 13.03 36.72
C ALA A 351 -13.58 12.83 38.16
N GLU A 352 -12.90 13.40 39.15
CA GLU A 352 -13.43 13.46 40.52
C GLU A 352 -14.45 14.61 40.62
N LYS A 353 -15.69 14.29 40.99
CA LYS A 353 -16.67 15.29 41.43
C LYS A 353 -16.59 15.37 42.96
N ASP A 354 -16.58 16.58 43.52
CA ASP A 354 -16.65 16.78 44.96
C ASP A 354 -18.10 16.60 45.45
N TYR A 355 -18.45 15.37 45.84
CA TYR A 355 -19.80 14.99 46.26
C TYR A 355 -20.19 15.49 47.66
N LEU A 356 -19.34 16.28 48.34
CA LEU A 356 -19.56 16.73 49.72
C LEU A 356 -20.37 18.03 49.84
N LYS A 357 -20.88 18.61 48.74
CA LYS A 357 -21.98 19.57 48.84
C LYS A 357 -23.30 18.81 49.05
N PRO A 358 -24.09 19.13 50.09
CA PRO A 358 -25.02 18.19 50.69
C PRO A 358 -26.25 17.92 49.82
N PHE A 359 -26.15 16.93 48.93
CA PHE A 359 -27.30 16.18 48.45
C PHE A 359 -27.52 14.98 49.37
N ARG A 360 -28.69 14.90 49.99
CA ARG A 360 -29.10 13.76 50.83
C ARG A 360 -29.50 12.57 49.95
N CYS A 361 -28.56 11.90 49.30
CA CYS A 361 -28.82 10.60 48.65
C CYS A 361 -27.71 9.61 49.16
N LYS A 362 -28.09 8.49 49.80
CA LYS A 362 -27.15 7.49 50.39
C LYS A 362 -26.90 6.33 49.41
N PHE A 363 -25.96 6.47 48.46
CA PHE A 363 -25.46 5.33 47.66
C PHE A 363 -23.98 5.52 47.24
N LYS A 364 -23.30 4.41 46.89
CA LYS A 364 -21.91 4.40 46.40
C LYS A 364 -21.83 4.86 44.94
N LEU A 365 -20.72 5.53 44.63
CA LEU A 365 -20.43 6.29 43.41
C LEU A 365 -20.00 5.45 42.21
N GLY A 366 -20.39 5.90 41.01
CA GLY A 366 -19.69 5.63 39.76
C GLY A 366 -20.61 5.37 38.58
N ASP A 367 -20.86 6.39 37.74
CA ASP A 367 -21.18 6.24 36.32
C ASP A 367 -20.95 7.59 35.62
N SER A 368 -20.04 7.63 34.64
CA SER A 368 -19.86 8.79 33.77
C SER A 368 -19.58 8.34 32.34
N ASN A 369 -20.44 8.67 31.38
CA ASN A 369 -20.31 8.24 29.99
C ASN A 369 -19.22 9.07 29.28
N LEU A 370 -18.30 8.42 28.57
CA LEU A 370 -17.29 9.09 27.75
C LEU A 370 -17.66 8.97 26.26
N MET A 371 -17.56 10.08 25.53
CA MET A 371 -17.87 10.13 24.10
C MET A 371 -16.74 10.80 23.33
N LEU A 372 -16.25 10.11 22.30
CA LEU A 372 -15.29 10.67 21.36
C LEU A 372 -16.00 11.64 20.41
N LEU A 373 -15.61 12.92 20.42
CA LEU A 373 -16.14 13.92 19.49
C LEU A 373 -15.31 13.98 18.21
N GLY A 374 -13.99 13.87 18.34
CA GLY A 374 -13.07 13.79 17.22
C GLY A 374 -11.62 14.11 17.60
N TRP A 375 -10.81 14.38 16.57
CA TRP A 375 -9.40 14.71 16.68
C TRP A 375 -9.19 16.21 16.48
N SER A 376 -8.54 16.90 17.44
CA SER A 376 -8.10 18.30 17.25
C SER A 376 -6.71 18.38 16.61
N SER A 377 -5.92 17.30 16.70
CA SER A 377 -4.65 17.11 16.00
C SER A 377 -4.35 15.62 15.85
N THR A 378 -3.23 15.24 15.21
CA THR A 378 -2.76 13.84 15.19
C THR A 378 -2.63 13.21 16.58
N HIS A 379 -2.23 13.97 17.58
CA HIS A 379 -1.89 13.45 18.92
C HIS A 379 -2.86 13.96 20.00
N THR A 380 -4.01 14.50 19.60
CA THR A 380 -4.95 15.10 20.54
C THR A 380 -6.38 14.77 20.14
N ILE A 381 -7.13 14.24 21.10
CA ILE A 381 -8.55 13.93 20.95
C ILE A 381 -9.40 14.85 21.82
N VAL A 382 -10.62 15.10 21.36
CA VAL A 382 -11.63 15.84 22.10
C VAL A 382 -12.70 14.87 22.57
N LEU A 383 -12.95 14.87 23.88
CA LEU A 383 -13.85 13.96 24.55
C LEU A 383 -14.93 14.74 25.28
N SER A 384 -16.18 14.28 25.19
CA SER A 384 -17.23 14.65 26.14
C SER A 384 -17.31 13.60 27.24
N ALA A 385 -17.51 14.04 28.47
CA ALA A 385 -17.73 13.21 29.64
C ALA A 385 -19.03 13.65 30.31
N GLU A 386 -20.04 12.80 30.27
CA GLU A 386 -21.26 12.97 31.03
C GLU A 386 -21.01 12.54 32.47
N LEU A 387 -21.12 13.46 33.43
CA LEU A 387 -21.01 13.11 34.85
C LEU A 387 -22.40 12.77 35.39
N HIS A 388 -22.77 11.49 35.35
CA HIS A 388 -24.07 11.06 35.85
C HIS A 388 -24.05 11.08 37.40
N PRO A 389 -24.96 11.82 38.06
CA PRO A 389 -25.28 11.52 39.44
C PRO A 389 -26.14 10.26 39.41
N LEU A 390 -25.69 9.15 40.01
CA LEU A 390 -26.55 7.98 40.18
C LEU A 390 -27.79 8.35 41.01
N SER A 391 -28.89 8.76 40.37
CA SER A 391 -30.24 8.67 40.93
C SER A 391 -31.31 8.97 39.87
N THR A 392 -32.14 7.99 39.54
CA THR A 392 -33.45 8.20 38.92
C THR A 392 -34.49 8.82 39.88
N PHE A 393 -34.08 9.33 41.05
CA PHE A 393 -35.01 9.80 42.10
C PHE A 393 -34.59 11.06 42.89
N CYS A 394 -33.55 11.80 42.49
CA CYS A 394 -33.28 13.13 43.03
C CYS A 394 -33.45 14.13 41.84
N GLU A 395 -34.52 14.96 41.86
CA GLU A 395 -35.05 15.93 40.84
C GLU A 395 -34.47 16.01 39.41
N PRO A 396 -35.32 16.16 38.37
CA PRO A 396 -34.88 16.19 36.97
C PRO A 396 -34.33 17.57 36.64
N ASN A 397 -33.02 17.80 36.67
CA ASN A 397 -32.38 18.81 35.82
C ASN A 397 -30.84 18.72 35.77
N ARG A 398 -30.37 18.33 34.59
CA ARG A 398 -29.02 18.43 34.00
C ARG A 398 -27.96 17.44 34.51
N ALA A 399 -27.63 16.46 33.67
CA ALA A 399 -26.30 15.87 33.67
C ALA A 399 -25.26 16.99 33.46
N ASP A 400 -24.19 17.00 34.26
CA ASP A 400 -23.06 17.90 34.04
C ASP A 400 -22.17 17.26 32.96
N GLU A 401 -22.34 17.67 31.70
CA GLU A 401 -21.42 17.31 30.62
C GLU A 401 -20.18 18.19 30.68
N ARG A 402 -18.99 17.57 30.65
CA ARG A 402 -17.70 18.24 30.57
C ARG A 402 -16.97 17.83 29.31
N PHE A 403 -16.21 18.75 28.75
CA PHE A 403 -15.52 18.55 27.48
C PHE A 403 -14.02 18.73 27.71
N TYR A 404 -13.23 17.77 27.25
CA TYR A 404 -11.80 17.69 27.51
C TYR A 404 -11.02 17.57 26.20
N GLU A 405 -9.90 18.27 26.14
CA GLU A 405 -8.84 18.01 25.17
C GLU A 405 -7.78 17.13 25.83
N VAL A 406 -7.48 15.98 25.23
CA VAL A 406 -6.64 14.93 25.84
C VAL A 406 -5.50 14.53 24.90
N ALA A 407 -4.29 14.48 25.44
CA ALA A 407 -3.10 14.08 24.69
C ALA A 407 -2.99 12.55 24.54
N VAL A 408 -2.86 12.09 23.30
CA VAL A 408 -2.54 10.72 22.93
C VAL A 408 -1.02 10.55 22.80
N PRO A 409 -0.44 9.42 23.27
CA PRO A 409 -1.08 8.29 23.94
C PRO A 409 -1.23 8.45 25.46
N SER A 410 -0.75 9.57 26.02
CA SER A 410 -0.58 9.72 27.48
C SER A 410 -1.88 9.73 28.30
N GLY A 411 -3.03 10.00 27.68
CA GLY A 411 -4.30 10.25 28.37
C GLY A 411 -4.32 11.51 29.23
N ARG A 412 -3.29 12.36 29.16
CA ARG A 412 -3.19 13.59 29.95
C ARG A 412 -4.20 14.62 29.43
N VAL A 413 -5.06 15.10 30.31
CA VAL A 413 -5.95 16.24 30.03
C VAL A 413 -5.07 17.48 29.81
N LEU A 414 -5.17 18.05 28.61
CA LEU A 414 -4.50 19.29 28.24
C LEU A 414 -5.36 20.51 28.57
N LYS A 415 -6.68 20.37 28.39
CA LYS A 415 -7.65 21.46 28.56
C LYS A 415 -9.03 20.92 28.92
N GLU A 416 -9.76 21.65 29.76
CA GLU A 416 -11.20 21.49 29.95
C GLU A 416 -11.90 22.70 29.30
N TYR A 417 -12.81 22.46 28.35
CA TYR A 417 -13.51 23.54 27.63
C TYR A 417 -14.64 24.12 28.50
N ARG A 418 -14.71 25.45 28.57
CA ARG A 418 -15.73 26.18 29.34
C ARG A 418 -16.16 27.47 28.63
N GLY A 419 -17.32 28.02 29.01
CA GLY A 419 -17.78 29.33 28.54
C GLY A 419 -17.88 29.42 27.01
N ALA A 420 -17.37 30.51 26.43
CA ALA A 420 -17.46 30.77 24.99
C ALA A 420 -16.72 29.71 24.14
N GLU A 421 -15.64 29.12 24.65
CA GLU A 421 -14.89 28.09 23.93
C GLU A 421 -15.68 26.78 23.82
N LEU A 422 -16.44 26.43 24.86
CA LEU A 422 -17.34 25.28 24.83
C LEU A 422 -18.46 25.48 23.82
N GLU A 423 -19.05 26.68 23.76
CA GLU A 423 -20.12 26.97 22.80
C GLU A 423 -19.61 26.96 21.34
N ALA A 424 -18.36 27.40 21.11
CA ALA A 424 -17.71 27.27 19.82
C ALA A 424 -17.49 25.79 19.44
N LEU A 425 -16.99 24.98 20.38
CA LEU A 425 -16.78 23.54 20.20
C LEU A 425 -18.09 22.81 19.89
N LYS A 426 -19.16 23.09 20.65
CA LYS A 426 -20.50 22.52 20.39
C LYS A 426 -21.04 22.89 19.01
N LYS A 427 -20.70 24.07 18.50
CA LYS A 427 -21.05 24.49 17.15
C LYS A 427 -20.22 23.76 16.08
N GLU A 428 -18.94 23.55 16.33
CA GLU A 428 -18.03 22.80 15.45
C GLU A 428 -18.46 21.34 15.29
N PHE A 429 -18.82 20.69 16.39
CA PHE A 429 -19.25 19.29 16.43
C PHE A 429 -20.79 19.13 16.43
N ALA A 430 -21.53 20.16 16.00
CA ALA A 430 -22.99 20.14 16.01
C ALA A 430 -23.54 18.96 15.19
N GLY A 431 -24.29 18.07 15.84
CA GLY A 431 -24.91 16.89 15.22
C GLY A 431 -24.18 15.56 15.44
N ARG A 432 -23.09 15.55 16.22
CA ARG A 432 -22.44 14.34 16.74
C ARG A 432 -22.79 14.11 18.21
#